data_AF-A0AAD8YKB1-F1
#
_entry.id   AF-A0AAD8YKB1-F1
#
_cell.length_a   1.000
_cell.length_b   1.000
_cell.length_c   1.000
_cell.angle_alpha   90.00
_cell.angle_beta   90.00
_cell.angle_gamma   90.00
#
_symmetry.space_group_name_H-M   'P 1'
#
loop_
_entity.id
_entity.type
_entity.pdbx_description
1 polymer ?
#
loop_
_entity_poly.entity_id
_entity_poly.type
_entity_poly.pdbx_seq_one_letter_code
_entity_poly.pdbx_strand_id
1 'polypeptide(L)'
;MKLSIVRLDHSIAEIKTTSPGIEIESLSRAVFEYLSCKSAIEDPITSRWNPFARQKASCNSSLKETLIKSIMRYFKAHDRWTAFSSLLLKSIAFHRHIDPNVPIDVADKMLPVIDLPRTKFNRPFLPQTLAEKTSTRVADEEVEESRESVMNVSHQFPYVCMIQKQGSDHTHASSTQLQYDMIGCDLVIFEARLNKYSPTITAFLESFVGCFTTSEWQAISNDARSLPRSDDSLLKEFFLRWAMKEAYTKALGVGLNIDFDSFETRLIGHDVDSTDIEGVWIPRDGIWESITPDIQQNNPNEQVEHQFSFVGQVIRTRDPNSDYWVFSFIPLVEEVVENSIQSEETASSGCICICKGPFNEEADAATSSDSKQHRIIVENLSLLDLIQLHGMKSTDIDVMRQKK
;
A
#
# COMPACT_ATOMS: atom_id res chain seq x y z
N MET A 1 -8.29 8.14 -5.61
CA MET A 1 -8.00 6.96 -4.75
C MET A 1 -7.56 7.48 -3.38
N LYS A 2 -7.64 6.69 -2.31
CA LYS A 2 -7.18 7.10 -0.97
C LYS A 2 -6.00 6.23 -0.54
N LEU A 3 -4.86 6.85 -0.24
CA LEU A 3 -3.69 6.19 0.32
C LEU A 3 -3.60 6.53 1.80
N SER A 4 -3.82 5.55 2.67
CA SER A 4 -3.62 5.72 4.11
C SER A 4 -2.23 5.20 4.49
N ILE A 5 -1.43 6.03 5.17
CA ILE A 5 -0.05 5.71 5.59
C ILE A 5 0.03 5.79 7.12
N VAL A 6 0.67 4.80 7.74
CA VAL A 6 0.94 4.76 9.17
C VAL A 6 2.44 4.66 9.39
N ARG A 7 2.99 5.59 10.16
CA ARG A 7 4.39 5.59 10.60
C ARG A 7 4.49 5.02 12.02
N LEU A 8 4.99 3.78 12.12
CA LEU A 8 4.94 2.96 13.32
C LEU A 8 5.93 3.35 14.40
N ASP A 9 7.15 3.75 14.05
CA ASP A 9 8.15 4.20 15.03
C ASP A 9 7.62 5.38 15.85
N HIS A 10 7.04 6.39 15.20
CA HIS A 10 6.38 7.53 15.84
C HIS A 10 5.17 7.07 16.67
N SER A 11 4.28 6.29 16.07
CA SER A 11 3.06 5.84 16.75
C SER A 11 3.36 4.95 17.98
N ILE A 12 4.39 4.10 17.90
CA ILE A 12 4.81 3.25 19.02
C ILE A 12 5.44 4.11 20.12
N ALA A 13 6.23 5.12 19.77
CA ALA A 13 6.81 6.05 20.73
C ALA A 13 5.72 6.85 21.47
N GLU A 14 4.70 7.31 20.74
CA GLU A 14 3.52 7.98 21.31
C GLU A 14 2.74 7.08 22.28
N ILE A 15 2.44 5.84 21.86
CA ILE A 15 1.75 4.85 22.70
C ILE A 15 2.57 4.54 23.96
N LYS A 16 3.89 4.40 23.85
CA LYS A 16 4.77 4.15 24.99
C LYS A 16 4.90 5.35 25.93
N THR A 17 4.83 6.56 25.39
CA THR A 17 4.83 7.80 26.20
C THR A 17 3.53 7.90 27.00
N THR A 18 2.40 7.63 26.36
CA THR A 18 1.07 7.67 26.98
C THR A 18 0.91 6.53 27.99
N SER A 19 1.38 5.33 27.64
CA SER A 19 1.23 4.12 28.45
C SER A 19 2.56 3.35 28.58
N PRO A 20 3.47 3.79 29.46
CA PRO A 20 4.78 3.16 29.63
C PRO A 20 4.68 1.67 29.99
N GLY A 21 5.45 0.84 29.28
CA GLY A 21 5.49 -0.62 29.49
C GLY A 21 4.32 -1.39 28.86
N ILE A 22 3.49 -0.75 28.04
CA ILE A 22 2.48 -1.47 27.26
C ILE A 22 3.15 -2.31 26.16
N GLU A 23 2.91 -3.61 26.21
CA GLU A 23 3.35 -4.56 25.20
C GLU A 23 2.28 -4.74 24.13
N ILE A 24 2.69 -4.97 22.87
CA ILE A 24 1.78 -5.19 21.74
C ILE A 24 0.77 -6.33 22.01
N GLU A 25 1.17 -7.36 22.75
CA GLU A 25 0.25 -8.43 23.13
C GLU A 25 -0.86 -7.92 24.04
N SER A 26 -0.52 -7.17 25.09
CA SER A 26 -1.52 -6.59 26.01
C SER A 26 -2.43 -5.63 25.28
N LEU A 27 -1.87 -4.75 24.43
CA LEU A 27 -2.65 -3.79 23.66
C LEU A 27 -3.60 -4.45 22.67
N SER A 28 -3.11 -5.38 21.84
CA SER A 28 -3.95 -6.06 20.84
C SER A 28 -5.07 -6.88 21.49
N ARG A 29 -4.78 -7.59 22.58
CA ARG A 29 -5.82 -8.29 23.36
C ARG A 29 -6.88 -7.32 23.86
N ALA A 30 -6.46 -6.21 24.44
CA ALA A 30 -7.41 -5.27 25.01
C ALA A 30 -8.26 -4.55 23.95
N VAL A 31 -7.67 -4.20 22.81
CA VAL A 31 -8.40 -3.72 21.62
C VAL A 31 -9.43 -4.77 21.21
N PHE A 32 -9.07 -6.04 21.07
CA PHE A 32 -10.06 -7.06 20.69
C PHE A 32 -11.05 -7.41 21.80
N GLU A 33 -10.72 -7.27 23.07
CA GLU A 33 -11.65 -7.48 24.19
C GLU A 33 -12.73 -6.39 24.21
N TYR A 34 -12.30 -5.14 24.05
CA TYR A 34 -13.16 -3.96 24.04
C TYR A 34 -14.08 -3.92 22.82
N LEU A 35 -13.68 -4.57 21.73
CA LEU A 35 -14.37 -4.51 20.45
C LEU A 35 -15.12 -5.80 20.12
N SER A 36 -16.20 -5.67 19.37
CA SER A 36 -16.73 -6.81 18.63
C SER A 36 -15.83 -7.07 17.43
N CYS A 37 -15.23 -8.25 17.35
CA CYS A 37 -14.62 -8.73 16.10
C CYS A 37 -15.70 -9.41 15.28
N LYS A 38 -15.72 -9.17 13.96
CA LYS A 38 -16.65 -9.81 13.03
C LYS A 38 -15.90 -10.38 11.84
N SER A 39 -16.29 -11.57 11.41
CA SER A 39 -15.91 -12.07 10.09
C SER A 39 -16.71 -11.30 9.05
N ALA A 40 -16.07 -10.86 7.96
CA ALA A 40 -16.78 -10.21 6.87
C ALA A 40 -17.81 -11.14 6.18
N ILE A 41 -17.71 -12.46 6.40
CA ILE A 41 -18.49 -13.51 5.70
C ILE A 41 -19.72 -13.96 6.51
N GLU A 42 -19.84 -13.64 7.80
CA GLU A 42 -20.92 -14.17 8.64
C GLU A 42 -22.31 -13.60 8.29
N ASP A 43 -23.08 -14.50 7.66
CA ASP A 43 -24.51 -14.57 7.36
C ASP A 43 -25.28 -13.28 6.97
N PRO A 44 -25.27 -12.93 5.66
CA PRO A 44 -26.04 -11.82 5.10
C PRO A 44 -27.57 -12.09 5.03
N ILE A 45 -28.05 -13.27 5.44
CA ILE A 45 -29.45 -13.69 5.22
C ILE A 45 -30.45 -12.97 6.16
N THR A 46 -29.99 -12.29 7.21
CA THR A 46 -30.86 -11.38 7.96
C THR A 46 -30.90 -10.02 7.27
N SER A 47 -32.11 -9.51 7.00
CA SER A 47 -32.42 -8.34 6.15
C SER A 47 -31.85 -6.99 6.59
N ARG A 48 -30.90 -6.98 7.52
CA ARG A 48 -29.93 -5.91 7.71
C ARG A 48 -28.63 -6.58 8.13
N TRP A 49 -27.61 -6.56 7.27
CA TRP A 49 -26.24 -6.54 7.78
C TRP A 49 -26.15 -5.27 8.65
N ASN A 50 -26.44 -5.44 9.93
CA ASN A 50 -26.34 -4.39 10.91
C ASN A 50 -24.98 -4.60 11.58
N PRO A 51 -23.95 -3.81 11.25
CA PRO A 51 -22.66 -3.88 11.94
C PRO A 51 -22.83 -3.68 13.44
N PHE A 52 -23.95 -3.09 13.88
CA PHE A 52 -24.32 -2.85 15.27
C PHE A 52 -25.28 -3.89 15.86
N ALA A 53 -25.70 -4.93 15.12
CA ALA A 53 -26.42 -6.05 15.73
C ALA A 53 -25.47 -6.82 16.66
N ARG A 54 -25.87 -6.92 17.94
CA ARG A 54 -25.21 -7.74 18.96
C ARG A 54 -25.35 -9.22 18.57
N GLN A 55 -24.30 -9.81 18.02
CA GLN A 55 -24.20 -11.27 17.87
C GLN A 55 -24.08 -11.94 19.24
N LYS A 56 -24.44 -13.23 19.31
CA LYS A 56 -24.25 -14.07 20.50
C LYS A 56 -22.75 -14.19 20.81
N ALA A 57 -22.37 -13.92 22.05
CA ALA A 57 -20.98 -13.82 22.50
C ALA A 57 -20.10 -15.07 22.27
N SER A 58 -20.69 -16.24 22.00
CA SER A 58 -19.97 -17.51 21.90
C SER A 58 -19.15 -17.70 20.62
N CYS A 59 -19.49 -17.04 19.51
CA CYS A 59 -18.72 -17.17 18.25
C CYS A 59 -17.49 -16.23 18.23
N ASN A 60 -17.61 -15.08 18.88
CA ASN A 60 -16.59 -14.03 18.86
C ASN A 60 -15.28 -14.41 19.56
N SER A 61 -15.31 -15.30 20.55
CA SER A 61 -14.09 -15.70 21.28
C SER A 61 -13.10 -16.44 20.38
N SER A 62 -13.58 -17.26 19.44
CA SER A 62 -12.73 -18.01 18.51
C SER A 62 -12.04 -17.11 17.49
N LEU A 63 -12.75 -16.11 16.96
CA LEU A 63 -12.18 -15.16 16.01
C LEU A 63 -11.14 -14.25 16.67
N LYS A 64 -11.42 -13.73 17.87
CA LYS A 64 -10.46 -12.91 18.64
C LYS A 64 -9.13 -13.65 18.83
N GLU A 65 -9.18 -14.89 19.31
CA GLU A 65 -7.98 -15.70 19.50
C GLU A 65 -7.25 -15.99 18.18
N THR A 66 -7.99 -16.16 17.08
CA THR A 66 -7.39 -16.35 15.74
C THR A 66 -6.64 -15.09 15.30
N LEU A 67 -7.23 -13.91 15.47
CA LEU A 67 -6.61 -12.63 15.16
C LEU A 67 -5.37 -12.39 16.02
N ILE A 68 -5.46 -12.62 17.34
CA ILE A 68 -4.31 -12.49 18.25
C ILE A 68 -3.17 -13.42 17.83
N LYS A 69 -3.47 -14.70 17.55
CA LYS A 69 -2.47 -15.66 17.06
C LYS A 69 -1.84 -15.19 15.74
N SER A 70 -2.63 -14.60 14.83
CA SER A 70 -2.12 -14.10 13.55
C SER A 70 -1.10 -12.97 13.71
N ILE A 71 -1.21 -12.17 14.78
CA ILE A 71 -0.26 -11.10 15.13
C ILE A 71 0.91 -11.66 15.94
N MET A 72 0.64 -12.50 16.96
CA MET A 72 1.68 -13.00 17.86
C MET A 72 2.59 -14.06 17.24
N ARG A 73 2.23 -14.64 16.08
CA ARG A 73 3.10 -15.59 15.37
C ARG A 73 4.45 -15.01 14.94
N TYR A 74 4.56 -13.69 14.84
CA TYR A 74 5.82 -13.04 14.47
C TYR A 74 6.79 -12.99 15.65
N PHE A 75 8.07 -13.25 15.37
CA PHE A 75 9.11 -13.26 16.42
C PHE A 75 9.49 -11.84 16.85
N LYS A 76 9.74 -10.95 15.90
CA LYS A 76 10.19 -9.58 16.18
C LYS A 76 9.02 -8.68 16.55
N ALA A 77 9.25 -7.77 17.48
CA ALA A 77 8.22 -6.85 17.95
C ALA A 77 7.68 -5.95 16.83
N HIS A 78 8.54 -5.40 15.97
CA HIS A 78 8.10 -4.53 14.87
C HIS A 78 7.17 -5.27 13.88
N ASP A 79 7.42 -6.54 13.59
CA ASP A 79 6.56 -7.34 12.71
C ASP A 79 5.16 -7.54 13.31
N ARG A 80 5.06 -7.64 14.65
CA ARG A 80 3.77 -7.69 15.36
C ARG A 80 3.02 -6.37 15.24
N TRP A 81 3.71 -5.24 15.43
CA TRP A 81 3.11 -3.90 15.24
C TRP A 81 2.66 -3.68 13.80
N THR A 82 3.46 -4.09 12.82
CA THR A 82 3.11 -4.06 11.39
C THR A 82 1.87 -4.89 11.10
N ALA A 83 1.82 -6.13 11.59
CA ALA A 83 0.67 -7.01 11.38
C ALA A 83 -0.61 -6.48 12.03
N PHE A 84 -0.50 -5.93 13.25
CA PHE A 84 -1.63 -5.32 13.96
C PHE A 84 -2.15 -4.09 13.21
N SER A 85 -1.26 -3.18 12.79
CA SER A 85 -1.65 -1.96 12.07
C SER A 85 -2.26 -2.27 10.70
N SER A 86 -1.70 -3.26 9.99
CA SER A 86 -2.25 -3.78 8.73
C SER A 86 -3.67 -4.33 8.91
N LEU A 87 -3.94 -5.03 10.02
CA LEU A 87 -5.29 -5.51 10.34
C LEU A 87 -6.29 -4.37 10.51
N LEU A 88 -5.91 -3.32 11.27
CA LEU A 88 -6.80 -2.17 11.50
C LEU A 88 -7.04 -1.37 10.22
N LEU A 89 -6.02 -1.12 9.39
CA LEU A 89 -6.19 -0.46 8.09
C LEU A 89 -7.17 -1.21 7.18
N LYS A 90 -7.02 -2.54 7.05
CA LYS A 90 -7.96 -3.38 6.31
C LYS A 90 -9.38 -3.28 6.86
N SER A 91 -9.52 -3.24 8.17
CA SER A 91 -10.84 -3.09 8.79
C SER A 91 -11.46 -1.75 8.46
N ILE A 92 -10.69 -0.66 8.42
CA ILE A 92 -11.18 0.66 7.98
C ILE A 92 -11.57 0.63 6.51
N ALA A 93 -10.80 -0.05 5.65
CA ALA A 93 -11.12 -0.20 4.23
C ALA A 93 -12.52 -0.80 4.03
N PHE A 94 -12.85 -1.81 4.84
CA PHE A 94 -14.17 -2.44 4.84
C PHE A 94 -15.28 -1.49 5.27
N HIS A 95 -15.09 -0.74 6.35
CA HIS A 95 -16.09 0.24 6.78
C HIS A 95 -16.30 1.33 5.74
N ARG A 96 -15.21 1.81 5.13
CA ARG A 96 -15.23 2.75 3.99
C ARG A 96 -15.88 2.17 2.73
N HIS A 97 -15.85 0.85 2.56
CA HIS A 97 -16.51 0.19 1.45
C HIS A 97 -18.04 0.17 1.63
N ILE A 98 -18.50 -0.04 2.87
CA ILE A 98 -19.93 -0.05 3.18
C ILE A 98 -20.52 1.36 3.28
N ASP A 99 -19.78 2.28 3.88
CA ASP A 99 -20.16 3.68 4.03
C ASP A 99 -18.96 4.55 3.64
N PRO A 100 -18.91 5.03 2.38
CA PRO A 100 -17.84 5.89 1.90
C PRO A 100 -17.63 7.17 2.71
N ASN A 101 -18.66 7.60 3.44
CA ASN A 101 -18.67 8.80 4.27
C ASN A 101 -18.27 8.52 5.72
N VAL A 102 -17.79 7.31 6.06
CA VAL A 102 -17.24 7.02 7.40
C VAL A 102 -16.15 8.05 7.70
N PRO A 103 -16.40 8.99 8.64
CA PRO A 103 -15.42 9.99 8.98
C PRO A 103 -14.28 9.31 9.74
N ILE A 104 -13.06 9.79 9.54
CA ILE A 104 -11.90 9.38 10.33
C ILE A 104 -12.00 9.97 11.76
N ASP A 105 -12.74 11.06 11.91
CA ASP A 105 -12.77 11.90 13.10
C ASP A 105 -13.91 11.58 14.11
N VAL A 106 -14.29 10.32 14.27
CA VAL A 106 -15.49 10.00 15.08
C VAL A 106 -15.13 9.39 16.43
N ALA A 107 -14.94 10.28 17.41
CA ALA A 107 -14.92 9.96 18.84
C ALA A 107 -16.15 9.17 19.35
N ASP A 108 -17.22 9.06 18.53
CA ASP A 108 -18.51 8.49 18.90
C ASP A 108 -18.89 7.17 18.21
N LYS A 109 -18.17 6.73 17.16
CA LYS A 109 -18.50 5.49 16.43
C LYS A 109 -17.44 4.41 16.71
N MET A 110 -17.84 3.38 17.45
CA MET A 110 -17.00 2.20 17.68
C MET A 110 -17.11 1.25 16.49
N LEU A 111 -16.11 1.25 15.61
CA LEU A 111 -16.09 0.35 14.46
C LEU A 111 -15.56 -1.03 14.87
N PRO A 112 -16.30 -2.13 14.64
CA PRO A 112 -15.79 -3.48 14.90
C PRO A 112 -14.52 -3.76 14.07
N VAL A 113 -13.59 -4.55 14.62
CA VAL A 113 -12.47 -5.07 13.83
C VAL A 113 -12.97 -6.17 12.91
N ILE A 114 -12.68 -6.03 11.62
CA ILE A 114 -13.12 -6.93 10.57
C ILE A 114 -11.96 -7.78 10.09
N ASP A 115 -12.14 -9.10 10.14
CA ASP A 115 -11.26 -10.02 9.42
C ASP A 115 -11.79 -10.21 8.00
N LEU A 116 -10.96 -9.88 7.02
CA LEU A 116 -11.32 -9.90 5.61
C LEU A 116 -11.04 -11.27 4.98
N PRO A 117 -11.88 -11.69 4.01
CA PRO A 117 -11.61 -12.88 3.23
C PRO A 117 -10.31 -12.71 2.45
N ARG A 118 -9.75 -13.85 2.06
CA ARG A 118 -8.52 -13.90 1.26
C ARG A 118 -8.73 -14.72 0.00
N THR A 119 -8.14 -14.28 -1.11
CA THR A 119 -8.13 -15.05 -2.35
C THR A 119 -7.33 -16.34 -2.17
N LYS A 120 -7.37 -17.24 -3.16
CA LYS A 120 -6.51 -18.44 -3.21
C LYS A 120 -5.01 -18.13 -3.10
N PHE A 121 -4.59 -16.90 -3.42
CA PHE A 121 -3.21 -16.42 -3.31
C PHE A 121 -2.98 -15.59 -2.04
N ASN A 122 -3.84 -15.72 -1.04
CA ASN A 122 -3.78 -15.05 0.26
C ASN A 122 -3.91 -13.51 0.22
N ARG A 123 -4.28 -12.91 -0.92
CA ARG A 123 -4.56 -11.47 -1.02
C ARG A 123 -5.85 -11.16 -0.26
N PRO A 124 -5.85 -10.25 0.74
CA PRO A 124 -7.08 -9.80 1.38
C PRO A 124 -7.92 -9.01 0.39
N PHE A 125 -9.24 -9.19 0.40
CA PHE A 125 -10.14 -8.48 -0.52
C PHE A 125 -11.41 -8.00 0.18
N LEU A 126 -12.10 -7.04 -0.44
CA LEU A 126 -13.40 -6.53 0.02
C LEU A 126 -14.49 -7.40 -0.61
N PRO A 127 -15.37 -8.05 0.18
CA PRO A 127 -16.40 -8.91 -0.37
C PRO A 127 -17.49 -8.08 -1.08
N GLN A 128 -18.06 -8.63 -2.14
CA GLN A 128 -19.17 -8.00 -2.86
C GLN A 128 -20.39 -7.74 -1.95
N THR A 129 -21.00 -6.56 -2.04
CA THR A 129 -22.16 -6.24 -1.21
C THR A 129 -23.43 -6.93 -1.71
N LEU A 130 -24.37 -7.21 -0.80
CA LEU A 130 -25.67 -7.81 -1.12
C LEU A 130 -26.46 -7.04 -2.19
N ALA A 131 -26.30 -5.72 -2.23
CA ALA A 131 -27.03 -4.85 -3.15
C ALA A 131 -26.70 -5.16 -4.63
N GLU A 132 -25.51 -5.70 -4.90
CA GLU A 132 -25.04 -6.01 -6.26
C GLU A 132 -25.57 -7.36 -6.79
N LYS A 133 -26.03 -8.27 -5.90
CA LYS A 133 -26.48 -9.61 -6.28
C LYS A 133 -27.97 -9.63 -6.66
N THR A 134 -28.34 -9.04 -7.79
CA THR A 134 -29.72 -9.11 -8.34
C THR A 134 -30.00 -10.33 -9.21
N SER A 135 -29.05 -11.24 -9.43
CA SER A 135 -29.24 -12.43 -10.28
C SER A 135 -29.07 -13.73 -9.49
N THR A 136 -30.12 -14.55 -9.49
CA THR A 136 -30.19 -15.99 -9.17
C THR A 136 -28.99 -16.60 -8.43
N ARG A 137 -29.10 -16.76 -7.09
CA ARG A 137 -28.08 -17.43 -6.27
C ARG A 137 -28.15 -18.95 -6.36
N VAL A 138 -27.00 -19.59 -6.56
CA VAL A 138 -26.77 -21.01 -6.23
C VAL A 138 -26.14 -21.08 -4.82
N ALA A 139 -26.52 -22.09 -4.03
CA ALA A 139 -26.27 -22.11 -2.58
C ALA A 139 -24.81 -22.35 -2.13
N ASP A 140 -23.84 -22.50 -3.05
CA ASP A 140 -22.44 -22.85 -2.75
C ASP A 140 -21.41 -21.88 -3.37
N GLU A 141 -21.81 -20.65 -3.72
CA GLU A 141 -20.91 -19.70 -4.38
C GLU A 141 -19.83 -19.15 -3.42
N GLU A 142 -18.56 -19.27 -3.84
CA GLU A 142 -17.42 -18.60 -3.20
C GLU A 142 -17.70 -17.09 -3.08
N VAL A 143 -17.25 -16.48 -1.98
CA VAL A 143 -17.40 -15.03 -1.77
C VAL A 143 -16.61 -14.28 -2.84
N GLU A 144 -17.30 -13.59 -3.72
CA GLU A 144 -16.68 -12.81 -4.79
C GLU A 144 -16.11 -11.48 -4.27
N GLU A 145 -15.02 -11.04 -4.89
CA GLU A 145 -14.39 -9.75 -4.65
C GLU A 145 -15.21 -8.61 -5.24
N SER A 146 -15.37 -7.51 -4.50
CA SER A 146 -16.06 -6.32 -4.96
C SER A 146 -15.31 -5.70 -6.16
N ARG A 147 -16.06 -5.41 -7.22
CA ARG A 147 -15.55 -4.72 -8.41
C ARG A 147 -15.56 -3.21 -8.24
N GLU A 148 -16.41 -2.71 -7.36
CA GLU A 148 -16.59 -1.28 -7.11
C GLU A 148 -15.57 -0.74 -6.09
N SER A 149 -15.09 -1.59 -5.17
CA SER A 149 -14.03 -1.22 -4.25
C SER A 149 -12.92 -2.25 -4.19
N VAL A 150 -11.72 -1.80 -4.55
CA VAL A 150 -10.50 -2.60 -4.48
C VAL A 150 -9.56 -1.94 -3.48
N MET A 151 -8.81 -2.74 -2.75
CA MET A 151 -7.77 -2.26 -1.85
C MET A 151 -6.50 -3.11 -2.00
N ASN A 152 -5.36 -2.51 -1.66
CA ASN A 152 -4.10 -3.21 -1.53
C ASN A 152 -3.33 -2.67 -0.32
N VAL A 153 -2.52 -3.51 0.31
CA VAL A 153 -1.76 -3.16 1.52
C VAL A 153 -0.29 -3.52 1.28
N SER A 154 0.61 -2.62 1.64
CA SER A 154 2.05 -2.91 1.73
C SER A 154 2.62 -2.43 3.05
N HIS A 155 3.76 -2.99 3.43
CA HIS A 155 4.46 -2.61 4.65
C HIS A 155 5.94 -2.91 4.58
N GLN A 156 6.73 -1.97 5.06
CA GLN A 156 8.14 -2.17 5.38
C GLN A 156 8.44 -1.22 6.53
N PHE A 157 8.86 -1.78 7.68
CA PHE A 157 9.07 -0.98 8.88
C PHE A 157 10.01 0.21 8.58
N PRO A 158 9.67 1.45 8.99
CA PRO A 158 8.63 1.77 9.97
C PRO A 158 7.22 2.04 9.40
N TYR A 159 6.96 1.80 8.11
CA TYR A 159 5.71 2.20 7.47
C TYR A 159 4.77 1.03 7.15
N VAL A 160 3.47 1.32 7.24
CA VAL A 160 2.38 0.48 6.72
C VAL A 160 1.49 1.38 5.87
N CYS A 161 1.19 0.98 4.64
CA CYS A 161 0.32 1.75 3.77
C CYS A 161 -0.81 0.89 3.20
N MET A 162 -1.91 1.54 2.85
CA MET A 162 -3.03 0.93 2.17
C MET A 162 -3.56 1.88 1.10
N ILE A 163 -3.63 1.41 -0.14
CA ILE A 163 -4.35 2.10 -1.21
C ILE A 163 -5.75 1.52 -1.31
N GLN A 164 -6.76 2.39 -1.39
CA GLN A 164 -8.14 2.00 -1.64
C GLN A 164 -8.71 2.82 -2.80
N LYS A 165 -9.30 2.12 -3.77
CA LYS A 165 -10.18 2.71 -4.75
C LYS A 165 -11.63 2.50 -4.27
N GLN A 166 -12.36 3.60 -4.16
CA GLN A 166 -13.81 3.57 -3.99
C GLN A 166 -14.43 3.89 -5.36
N GLY A 167 -15.49 3.18 -5.72
CA GLY A 167 -16.27 3.45 -6.93
C GLY A 167 -16.74 4.89 -6.91
N SER A 168 -16.43 5.64 -7.97
CA SER A 168 -17.07 6.94 -8.20
C SER A 168 -18.56 6.68 -8.41
N ASP A 169 -19.43 7.50 -7.82
CA ASP A 169 -20.89 7.45 -8.04
C ASP A 169 -21.20 7.26 -9.53
N HIS A 170 -21.47 6.01 -9.93
CA HIS A 170 -21.72 5.64 -11.31
C HIS A 170 -23.14 6.07 -11.68
N THR A 171 -23.34 7.38 -11.72
CA THR A 171 -24.47 8.01 -12.38
C THR A 171 -24.21 7.95 -13.88
N HIS A 172 -24.70 6.88 -14.51
CA HIS A 172 -24.99 6.79 -15.96
C HIS A 172 -23.86 6.54 -16.98
N ALA A 173 -22.76 5.87 -16.63
CA ALA A 173 -21.85 5.36 -17.66
C ALA A 173 -22.50 4.19 -18.43
N SER A 174 -22.74 4.41 -19.72
CA SER A 174 -23.33 3.46 -20.67
C SER A 174 -22.62 2.11 -20.68
N SER A 175 -23.41 1.05 -20.91
CA SER A 175 -23.12 -0.39 -20.78
C SER A 175 -21.99 -0.99 -21.65
N THR A 176 -21.07 -0.20 -22.18
CA THR A 176 -19.95 -0.69 -22.98
C THR A 176 -18.74 -0.93 -22.08
N GLN A 177 -18.66 -2.16 -21.55
CA GLN A 177 -17.45 -2.84 -21.09
C GLN A 177 -16.54 -2.01 -20.16
N LEU A 178 -16.98 -1.82 -18.91
CA LEU A 178 -16.13 -1.31 -17.83
C LEU A 178 -14.92 -2.23 -17.66
N GLN A 179 -13.76 -1.79 -18.11
CA GLN A 179 -12.48 -2.44 -17.85
C GLN A 179 -12.22 -2.40 -16.34
N TYR A 180 -11.83 -3.55 -15.76
CA TYR A 180 -11.53 -3.63 -14.34
C TYR A 180 -10.22 -2.93 -14.05
N ASP A 181 -10.30 -1.72 -13.50
CA ASP A 181 -9.14 -1.04 -12.94
C ASP A 181 -8.61 -1.84 -11.74
N MET A 182 -7.52 -2.57 -11.96
CA MET A 182 -6.76 -3.19 -10.89
C MET A 182 -5.88 -2.13 -10.23
N ILE A 183 -5.66 -2.30 -8.92
CA ILE A 183 -4.73 -1.46 -8.16
C ILE A 183 -3.82 -2.34 -7.32
N GLY A 184 -2.56 -1.94 -7.22
CA GLY A 184 -1.57 -2.57 -6.36
C GLY A 184 -0.64 -1.51 -5.81
N CYS A 185 -0.12 -1.74 -4.60
CA CYS A 185 0.88 -0.85 -4.03
C CYS A 185 2.03 -1.65 -3.44
N ASP A 186 3.23 -1.09 -3.55
CA ASP A 186 4.38 -1.55 -2.81
C ASP A 186 5.09 -0.39 -2.11
N LEU A 187 5.70 -0.70 -0.96
CA LEU A 187 6.37 0.27 -0.12
C LEU A 187 7.79 -0.22 0.10
N VAL A 188 8.75 0.62 -0.24
CA VAL A 188 10.18 0.32 -0.11
C VAL A 188 10.87 1.38 0.73
N ILE A 189 11.81 0.93 1.57
CA ILE A 189 12.78 1.79 2.28
C ILE A 189 14.12 1.60 1.62
N PHE A 190 14.82 2.70 1.31
CA PHE A 190 16.08 2.73 0.57
C PHE A 190 17.26 2.30 1.45
N GLU A 191 17.19 1.10 1.99
CA GLU A 191 18.18 0.55 2.91
C GLU A 191 18.65 -0.83 2.43
N ALA A 192 19.92 -0.91 2.05
CA ALA A 192 20.55 -2.19 1.75
C ALA A 192 20.95 -2.89 3.04
N ARG A 193 20.48 -4.14 3.22
CA ARG A 193 20.91 -4.99 4.34
C ARG A 193 22.25 -5.65 4.05
N LEU A 194 23.31 -4.84 4.10
CA LEU A 194 24.69 -5.30 3.91
C LEU A 194 25.08 -6.31 4.99
N ASN A 195 25.81 -7.34 4.59
CA ASN A 195 26.29 -8.38 5.49
C ASN A 195 27.62 -8.96 5.00
N LYS A 196 28.15 -9.97 5.70
CA LYS A 196 29.46 -10.56 5.36
C LYS A 196 29.56 -11.15 3.94
N TYR A 197 28.43 -11.50 3.31
CA TYR A 197 28.38 -12.05 1.95
C TYR A 197 28.09 -10.98 0.89
N SER A 198 27.41 -9.89 1.26
CA SER A 198 27.16 -8.71 0.43
C SER A 198 27.63 -7.44 1.15
N PRO A 199 28.96 -7.20 1.20
CA PRO A 199 29.51 -6.11 2.01
C PRO A 199 29.37 -4.73 1.35
N THR A 200 29.05 -4.68 0.06
CA THR A 200 28.89 -3.44 -0.73
C THR A 200 27.51 -3.40 -1.36
N ILE A 201 27.06 -2.20 -1.76
CA ILE A 201 25.80 -2.03 -2.50
C ILE A 201 25.84 -2.83 -3.81
N THR A 202 26.94 -2.78 -4.55
CA THR A 202 27.11 -3.58 -5.77
C THR A 202 26.91 -5.08 -5.50
N ALA A 203 27.57 -5.63 -4.48
CA ALA A 203 27.44 -7.06 -4.15
C ALA A 203 26.03 -7.41 -3.65
N PHE A 204 25.35 -6.48 -2.98
CA PHE A 204 23.94 -6.64 -2.62
C PHE A 204 23.06 -6.69 -3.88
N LEU A 205 23.21 -5.72 -4.78
CA LEU A 205 22.45 -5.64 -6.03
C LEU A 205 22.68 -6.87 -6.92
N GLU A 206 23.92 -7.34 -7.06
CA GLU A 206 24.26 -8.54 -7.86
C GLU A 206 23.45 -9.78 -7.46
N SER A 207 23.04 -9.90 -6.19
CA SER A 207 22.19 -11.02 -5.74
C SER A 207 20.77 -11.01 -6.32
N PHE A 208 20.33 -9.90 -6.92
CA PHE A 208 19.00 -9.69 -7.49
C PHE A 208 18.99 -9.62 -9.03
N VAL A 209 20.13 -9.83 -9.71
CA VAL A 209 20.20 -9.83 -11.19
C VAL A 209 19.10 -10.71 -11.82
N GLY A 210 18.85 -11.89 -11.25
CA GLY A 210 17.84 -12.83 -11.75
C GLY A 210 16.38 -12.41 -11.53
N CYS A 211 16.13 -11.32 -10.81
CA CYS A 211 14.79 -10.77 -10.60
C CYS A 211 14.41 -9.72 -11.67
N PHE A 212 15.33 -9.35 -12.56
CA PHE A 212 15.12 -8.32 -13.56
C PHE A 212 15.46 -8.85 -14.95
N THR A 213 14.79 -8.29 -15.95
CA THR A 213 15.19 -8.50 -17.34
C THR A 213 16.52 -7.80 -17.61
N THR A 214 17.21 -8.18 -18.69
CA THR A 214 18.47 -7.52 -19.08
C THR A 214 18.31 -6.00 -19.25
N SER A 215 17.20 -5.56 -19.84
CA SER A 215 16.91 -4.14 -20.06
C SER A 215 16.70 -3.38 -18.75
N GLU A 216 15.90 -3.92 -17.83
CA GLU A 216 15.70 -3.33 -16.50
C GLU A 216 17.01 -3.29 -15.72
N TRP A 217 17.80 -4.36 -15.79
CA TRP A 217 19.09 -4.41 -15.09
C TRP A 217 20.08 -3.38 -15.62
N GLN A 218 20.10 -3.14 -16.93
CA GLN A 218 20.90 -2.07 -17.53
C GLN A 218 20.47 -0.69 -17.02
N ALA A 219 19.17 -0.49 -16.78
CA ALA A 219 18.68 0.74 -16.19
C ALA A 219 19.00 0.88 -14.69
N ILE A 220 19.15 -0.23 -13.96
CA ILE A 220 19.56 -0.25 -12.54
C ILE A 220 21.08 -0.11 -12.36
N SER A 221 21.87 -0.69 -13.25
CA SER A 221 23.32 -0.76 -13.12
C SER A 221 24.03 0.41 -13.82
N ASN A 222 25.31 0.62 -13.51
CA ASN A 222 26.13 1.55 -14.28
C ASN A 222 26.42 0.90 -15.65
N ASP A 223 25.72 1.32 -16.71
CA ASP A 223 26.12 0.99 -18.08
C ASP A 223 27.51 1.60 -18.32
N ALA A 224 28.38 0.89 -19.03
CA ALA A 224 29.68 1.40 -19.45
C ALA A 224 29.57 2.69 -20.30
N ARG A 225 28.38 2.97 -20.82
CA ARG A 225 28.05 4.16 -21.63
C ARG A 225 27.51 5.34 -20.83
N SER A 226 27.18 5.17 -19.54
CA SER A 226 26.66 6.25 -18.69
C SER A 226 27.71 6.80 -17.74
N LEU A 227 27.50 8.05 -17.27
CA LEU A 227 28.25 8.57 -16.14
C LEU A 227 28.04 7.63 -14.93
N PRO A 228 29.09 7.35 -14.14
CA PRO A 228 28.94 6.52 -12.94
C PRO A 228 27.94 7.15 -11.98
N ARG A 229 26.90 6.40 -11.61
CA ARG A 229 26.00 6.76 -10.51
C ARG A 229 26.61 6.42 -9.18
N SER A 230 26.22 7.17 -8.15
CA SER A 230 26.54 6.85 -6.77
C SER A 230 25.83 5.57 -6.35
N ASP A 231 26.40 4.88 -5.35
CA ASP A 231 25.79 3.70 -4.73
C ASP A 231 24.36 3.98 -4.23
N ASP A 232 24.12 5.17 -3.69
CA ASP A 232 22.80 5.61 -3.23
C ASP A 232 21.79 5.74 -4.39
N SER A 233 22.20 6.35 -5.51
CA SER A 233 21.36 6.48 -6.71
C SER A 233 21.04 5.10 -7.32
N LEU A 234 22.04 4.21 -7.40
CA LEU A 234 21.83 2.83 -7.85
C LEU A 234 20.84 2.07 -6.95
N LEU A 235 20.98 2.23 -5.64
CA LEU A 235 20.11 1.58 -4.66
C LEU A 235 18.67 2.08 -4.76
N LYS A 236 18.48 3.39 -4.90
CA LYS A 236 17.15 4.00 -5.08
C LYS A 236 16.50 3.52 -6.37
N GLU A 237 17.21 3.54 -7.49
CA GLU A 237 16.70 3.02 -8.77
C GLU A 237 16.27 1.55 -8.65
N PHE A 238 17.11 0.71 -8.02
CA PHE A 238 16.78 -0.69 -7.75
C PHE A 238 15.47 -0.84 -6.98
N PHE A 239 15.32 -0.13 -5.85
CA PHE A 239 14.13 -0.24 -5.02
C PHE A 239 12.87 0.30 -5.70
N LEU A 240 12.97 1.36 -6.50
CA LEU A 240 11.84 1.89 -7.26
C LEU A 240 11.35 0.88 -8.30
N ARG A 241 12.27 0.28 -9.07
CA ARG A 241 11.90 -0.77 -10.03
C ARG A 241 11.39 -2.03 -9.35
N TRP A 242 11.96 -2.41 -8.22
CA TRP A 242 11.44 -3.49 -7.38
C TRP A 242 9.98 -3.21 -6.98
N ALA A 243 9.72 -2.01 -6.46
CA ALA A 243 8.39 -1.60 -6.03
C ALA A 243 7.37 -1.58 -7.18
N MET A 244 7.79 -1.20 -8.40
CA MET A 244 6.94 -1.29 -9.59
C MET A 244 6.50 -2.72 -9.88
N LYS A 245 7.43 -3.68 -9.87
CA LYS A 245 7.14 -5.10 -10.16
C LYS A 245 6.28 -5.73 -9.06
N GLU A 246 6.56 -5.46 -7.80
CA GLU A 246 5.74 -5.89 -6.67
C GLU A 246 4.33 -5.27 -6.71
N ALA A 247 4.22 -3.95 -6.96
CA ALA A 247 2.93 -3.29 -7.08
C ALA A 247 2.09 -3.93 -8.19
N TYR A 248 2.69 -4.16 -9.37
CA TYR A 248 2.03 -4.80 -10.51
C TYR A 248 1.53 -6.22 -10.18
N THR A 249 2.38 -7.08 -9.62
CA THR A 249 1.95 -8.46 -9.26
C THR A 249 0.90 -8.48 -8.15
N LYS A 250 0.93 -7.50 -7.24
CA LYS A 250 -0.12 -7.28 -6.23
C LYS A 250 -1.45 -6.84 -6.84
N ALA A 251 -1.43 -6.00 -7.88
CA ALA A 251 -2.62 -5.59 -8.62
C ALA A 251 -3.29 -6.79 -9.30
N LEU A 252 -2.50 -7.63 -9.96
CA LEU A 252 -2.96 -8.89 -10.55
C LEU A 252 -3.49 -9.87 -9.50
N GLY A 253 -3.03 -9.77 -8.25
CA GLY A 253 -3.47 -10.61 -7.14
C GLY A 253 -2.93 -12.03 -7.16
N VAL A 254 -1.82 -12.24 -7.88
CA VAL A 254 -1.17 -13.55 -8.10
C VAL A 254 -0.05 -13.85 -7.09
N GLY A 255 0.42 -12.83 -6.36
CA GLY A 255 1.55 -12.94 -5.44
C GLY A 255 2.83 -13.38 -6.15
N LEU A 256 3.62 -14.23 -5.49
CA LEU A 256 4.90 -14.76 -6.01
C LEU A 256 4.74 -15.83 -7.11
N ASN A 257 3.54 -16.04 -7.66
CA ASN A 257 3.32 -17.03 -8.74
C ASN A 257 3.64 -16.49 -10.13
N ILE A 258 4.21 -15.29 -10.23
CA ILE A 258 4.76 -14.74 -11.47
C ILE A 258 6.24 -14.51 -11.24
N ASP A 259 7.07 -15.12 -12.08
CA ASP A 259 8.51 -14.90 -12.06
C ASP A 259 8.80 -13.49 -12.57
N PHE A 260 9.61 -12.72 -11.85
CA PHE A 260 9.87 -11.34 -12.23
C PHE A 260 10.66 -11.22 -13.54
N ASP A 261 11.45 -12.23 -13.92
CA ASP A 261 12.13 -12.26 -15.22
C ASP A 261 11.19 -12.54 -16.40
N SER A 262 9.94 -12.94 -16.14
CA SER A 262 8.95 -13.25 -17.17
C SER A 262 8.29 -12.02 -17.78
N PHE A 263 8.46 -10.84 -17.18
CA PHE A 263 7.94 -9.57 -17.69
C PHE A 263 8.89 -8.40 -17.40
N GLU A 264 8.76 -7.36 -18.20
CA GLU A 264 9.52 -6.13 -18.14
C GLU A 264 8.59 -4.95 -17.88
N THR A 265 9.01 -4.02 -17.02
CA THR A 265 8.34 -2.73 -16.82
C THR A 265 9.18 -1.61 -17.42
N ARG A 266 8.58 -0.79 -18.28
CA ARG A 266 9.21 0.38 -18.92
C ARG A 266 8.41 1.62 -18.65
N LEU A 267 9.01 2.69 -18.18
CA LEU A 267 8.36 3.99 -18.05
C LEU A 267 8.46 4.77 -19.38
N ILE A 268 7.33 5.23 -19.92
CA ILE A 268 7.29 6.10 -21.11
C ILE A 268 7.85 7.48 -20.72
N GLY A 269 8.61 8.11 -21.61
CA GLY A 269 9.37 9.34 -21.31
C GLY A 269 10.71 9.10 -20.59
N HIS A 270 10.88 7.97 -19.91
CA HIS A 270 12.11 7.66 -19.15
C HIS A 270 12.92 6.52 -19.79
N ASP A 271 12.28 5.39 -20.07
CA ASP A 271 12.94 4.20 -20.60
C ASP A 271 12.85 4.11 -22.13
N VAL A 272 11.73 4.57 -22.73
CA VAL A 272 11.37 4.34 -24.15
C VAL A 272 11.81 5.48 -25.07
N ASP A 273 11.73 6.75 -24.63
CA ASP A 273 11.94 7.91 -25.53
C ASP A 273 13.39 8.41 -25.61
N SER A 274 14.30 7.82 -24.83
CA SER A 274 15.68 8.32 -24.76
C SER A 274 16.56 7.96 -25.97
N THR A 275 16.04 7.26 -26.99
CA THR A 275 16.86 6.71 -28.08
C THR A 275 16.67 7.36 -29.45
N ASP A 276 15.64 8.17 -29.66
CA ASP A 276 15.21 8.51 -31.03
C ASP A 276 15.35 9.99 -31.42
N ILE A 277 15.85 10.87 -30.53
CA ILE A 277 16.17 12.26 -30.88
C ILE A 277 17.64 12.38 -31.31
N GLU A 278 17.88 12.15 -32.60
CA GLU A 278 19.07 12.57 -33.36
C GLU A 278 20.46 12.34 -32.70
N GLY A 279 20.65 11.19 -32.04
CA GLY A 279 21.98 10.77 -31.57
C GLY A 279 22.59 11.62 -30.44
N VAL A 280 21.82 12.54 -29.84
CA VAL A 280 22.23 13.24 -28.63
C VAL A 280 21.88 12.37 -27.45
N TRP A 281 22.88 11.71 -26.89
CA TRP A 281 22.72 10.92 -25.67
C TRP A 281 22.46 11.88 -24.50
N ILE A 282 21.22 11.90 -24.02
CA ILE A 282 20.88 12.57 -22.77
C ILE A 282 21.19 11.57 -21.64
N PRO A 283 21.99 11.96 -20.64
CA PRO A 283 22.19 11.12 -19.46
C PRO A 283 20.84 10.69 -18.91
N ARG A 284 20.65 9.37 -18.75
CA ARG A 284 19.50 8.85 -18.01
C ARG A 284 19.74 9.15 -16.54
N ASP A 285 19.15 10.23 -16.07
CA ASP A 285 18.90 10.40 -14.65
C ASP A 285 17.99 9.23 -14.21
N GLY A 286 18.17 8.72 -12.99
CA GLY A 286 17.32 7.65 -12.48
C GLY A 286 15.89 8.14 -12.24
N ILE A 287 15.00 7.20 -11.95
CA ILE A 287 13.60 7.51 -11.61
C ILE A 287 13.56 8.45 -10.41
N TRP A 288 14.44 8.23 -9.43
CA TRP A 288 14.52 9.05 -8.23
C TRP A 288 14.89 10.51 -8.54
N GLU A 289 15.90 10.70 -9.38
CA GLU A 289 16.36 12.01 -9.82
C GLU A 289 15.32 12.74 -10.67
N SER A 290 14.41 12.00 -11.32
CA SER A 290 13.28 12.58 -12.04
C SER A 290 12.16 13.09 -11.13
N ILE A 291 12.03 12.56 -9.90
CA ILE A 291 10.95 12.91 -8.96
C ILE A 291 11.39 13.82 -7.80
N THR A 292 12.69 14.02 -7.62
CA THR A 292 13.23 14.86 -6.51
C THR A 292 13.31 16.37 -6.78
N PRO A 293 13.54 16.88 -8.02
CA PRO A 293 13.79 18.30 -8.28
C PRO A 293 12.67 19.23 -7.80
N ASP A 294 11.43 18.76 -7.83
CA ASP A 294 10.26 19.52 -7.39
C ASP A 294 10.14 19.62 -5.87
N ILE A 295 10.78 18.72 -5.10
CA ILE A 295 10.69 18.73 -3.63
C ILE A 295 11.41 19.95 -3.04
N GLN A 296 12.49 20.41 -3.67
CA GLN A 296 13.36 21.46 -3.12
C GLN A 296 12.91 22.88 -3.46
N GLN A 297 12.04 23.08 -4.46
CA GLN A 297 11.67 24.41 -4.94
C GLN A 297 10.36 24.96 -4.36
N ASN A 298 9.61 24.14 -3.63
CA ASN A 298 8.26 24.49 -3.20
C ASN A 298 8.23 25.34 -1.93
N ASN A 299 7.32 26.31 -1.93
CA ASN A 299 7.04 27.17 -0.80
C ASN A 299 6.48 26.31 0.35
N PRO A 300 7.04 26.36 1.58
CA PRO A 300 6.58 25.55 2.71
C PRO A 300 5.11 25.79 3.09
N ASN A 301 4.49 26.87 2.60
CA ASN A 301 3.08 27.16 2.82
C ASN A 301 2.13 26.50 1.83
N GLU A 302 2.62 25.91 0.74
CA GLU A 302 1.80 25.20 -0.23
C GLU A 302 1.87 23.70 0.08
N GLN A 303 0.74 23.09 0.41
CA GLN A 303 0.64 21.62 0.51
C GLN A 303 0.78 21.03 -0.89
N VAL A 304 2.02 20.95 -1.37
CA VAL A 304 2.29 20.28 -2.64
C VAL A 304 2.18 18.78 -2.38
N GLU A 305 1.19 18.15 -3.02
CA GLU A 305 1.12 16.69 -3.07
C GLU A 305 2.37 16.21 -3.82
N HIS A 306 3.34 15.64 -3.09
CA HIS A 306 4.53 14.99 -3.66
C HIS A 306 4.15 13.65 -4.31
N GLN A 307 3.36 13.72 -5.37
CA GLN A 307 2.94 12.58 -6.18
C GLN A 307 3.49 12.74 -7.59
N PHE A 308 4.21 11.72 -8.07
CA PHE A 308 4.78 11.69 -9.41
C PHE A 308 4.24 10.49 -10.16
N SER A 309 3.58 10.70 -11.30
CA SER A 309 2.92 9.63 -12.04
C SER A 309 3.49 9.50 -13.45
N PHE A 310 3.81 8.27 -13.82
CA PHE A 310 4.33 7.91 -15.14
C PHE A 310 3.41 6.87 -15.78
N VAL A 311 3.21 6.97 -17.08
CA VAL A 311 2.67 5.85 -17.86
C VAL A 311 3.82 4.87 -18.07
N GLY A 312 3.56 3.59 -17.78
CA GLY A 312 4.49 2.51 -18.04
C GLY A 312 3.87 1.42 -18.90
N GLN A 313 4.71 0.79 -19.70
CA GLN A 313 4.39 -0.37 -20.51
C GLN A 313 4.88 -1.62 -19.77
N VAL A 314 4.03 -2.64 -19.67
CA VAL A 314 4.37 -3.96 -19.15
C VAL A 314 4.44 -4.94 -20.31
N ILE A 315 5.63 -5.45 -20.59
CA ILE A 315 5.90 -6.35 -21.71
C ILE A 315 6.18 -7.75 -21.17
N ARG A 316 5.41 -8.75 -21.60
CA ARG A 316 5.61 -10.13 -21.15
C ARG A 316 6.50 -10.86 -22.13
N THR A 317 7.49 -11.60 -21.64
CA THR A 317 8.46 -12.32 -22.49
C THR A 317 7.85 -13.32 -23.46
N ARG A 318 6.67 -13.87 -23.12
CA ARG A 318 5.97 -14.90 -23.91
C ARG A 318 4.73 -14.39 -24.65
N ASP A 319 4.35 -13.13 -24.44
CA ASP A 319 3.16 -12.53 -25.05
C ASP A 319 3.56 -11.21 -25.72
N PRO A 320 3.43 -11.08 -27.05
CA PRO A 320 3.81 -9.86 -27.73
C PRO A 320 2.90 -8.67 -27.36
N ASN A 321 1.75 -8.93 -26.73
CA ASN A 321 0.89 -7.86 -26.27
C ASN A 321 1.49 -7.20 -25.02
N SER A 322 1.60 -5.88 -25.07
CA SER A 322 1.93 -5.07 -23.91
C SER A 322 0.68 -4.48 -23.29
N ASP A 323 0.64 -4.43 -21.97
CA ASP A 323 -0.39 -3.69 -21.24
C ASP A 323 0.16 -2.34 -20.78
N TYR A 324 -0.68 -1.30 -20.77
CA TYR A 324 -0.32 0.01 -20.23
C TYR A 324 -0.81 0.16 -18.80
N TRP A 325 0.02 0.75 -17.94
CA TRP A 325 -0.21 0.95 -16.52
C TRP A 325 0.23 2.34 -16.11
N VAL A 326 -0.39 2.91 -15.09
CA VAL A 326 0.08 4.15 -14.46
C VAL A 326 0.80 3.77 -13.18
N PHE A 327 2.06 4.19 -13.05
CA PHE A 327 2.89 4.04 -11.87
C PHE A 327 3.03 5.39 -11.17
N SER A 328 2.53 5.49 -9.94
CA SER A 328 2.59 6.69 -9.12
C SER A 328 3.56 6.47 -7.96
N PHE A 329 4.53 7.37 -7.81
CA PHE A 329 5.55 7.36 -6.78
C PHE A 329 5.24 8.46 -5.76
N ILE A 330 5.26 8.08 -4.48
CA ILE A 330 5.02 8.97 -3.35
C ILE A 330 6.23 8.83 -2.41
N PRO A 331 7.18 9.77 -2.46
CA PRO A 331 8.32 9.83 -1.55
C PRO A 331 7.90 9.84 -0.08
N LEU A 332 8.62 9.09 0.75
CA LEU A 332 8.45 9.09 2.20
C LEU A 332 9.48 10.05 2.81
N VAL A 333 9.10 11.32 2.89
CA VAL A 333 9.93 12.38 3.47
C VAL A 333 9.94 12.24 4.99
N GLU A 334 11.13 12.19 5.58
CA GLU A 334 11.26 12.27 7.03
C GLU A 334 11.10 13.72 7.47
N GLU A 335 10.21 13.95 8.44
CA GLU A 335 10.11 15.25 9.10
C GLU A 335 11.45 15.56 9.78
N VAL A 336 12.10 16.62 9.32
CA VAL A 336 13.30 17.13 9.99
C VAL A 336 12.87 17.74 11.30
N VAL A 337 13.29 17.12 12.40
CA VAL A 337 13.09 17.71 13.73
C VAL A 337 13.97 18.95 13.80
N GLU A 338 13.35 20.14 13.79
CA GLU A 338 13.97 21.49 13.68
C GLU A 338 15.10 21.79 14.70
N ASN A 339 15.37 20.90 15.66
CA ASN A 339 16.34 21.10 16.73
C ASN A 339 17.78 20.68 16.37
N SER A 340 18.04 20.09 15.20
CA SER A 340 19.40 19.81 14.74
C SER A 340 19.90 20.90 13.78
N ILE A 341 20.73 21.82 14.29
CA ILE A 341 21.28 23.01 13.58
C ILE A 341 22.33 22.62 12.51
N GLN A 342 22.25 21.45 11.89
CA GLN A 342 23.10 21.07 10.76
C GLN A 342 22.21 20.77 9.56
N SER A 343 22.43 21.54 8.49
CA SER A 343 21.68 21.51 7.23
C SER A 343 21.97 20.24 6.43
N GLU A 344 21.58 19.08 6.96
CA GLU A 344 21.57 17.85 6.19
C GLU A 344 20.35 17.86 5.26
N GLU A 345 20.58 17.55 3.99
CA GLU A 345 19.54 17.35 2.99
C GLU A 345 18.45 16.43 3.54
N THR A 346 17.18 16.79 3.33
CA THR A 346 16.04 15.95 3.72
C THR A 346 16.04 14.67 2.87
N ALA A 347 16.81 13.68 3.29
CA ALA A 347 16.89 12.41 2.61
C ALA A 347 15.56 11.66 2.82
N SER A 348 14.78 11.49 1.75
CA SER A 348 13.65 10.57 1.76
C SER A 348 14.15 9.18 2.10
N SER A 349 13.58 8.54 3.12
CA SER A 349 14.01 7.20 3.53
C SER A 349 13.34 6.08 2.75
N GLY A 350 12.33 6.39 1.94
CA GLY A 350 11.68 5.40 1.09
C GLY A 350 10.72 6.00 0.06
N CYS A 351 9.94 5.12 -0.56
CA CYS A 351 8.93 5.48 -1.53
C CYS A 351 7.79 4.46 -1.51
N ILE A 352 6.58 4.94 -1.78
CA ILE A 352 5.43 4.09 -2.12
C ILE A 352 5.25 4.12 -3.64
N CYS A 353 5.20 2.96 -4.28
CA CYS A 353 4.81 2.81 -5.68
C CYS A 353 3.37 2.28 -5.73
N ILE A 354 2.50 2.97 -6.45
CA ILE A 354 1.12 2.57 -6.71
C ILE A 354 1.00 2.31 -8.20
N CYS A 355 0.59 1.12 -8.58
CA CYS A 355 0.27 0.80 -9.96
C CYS A 355 -1.25 0.72 -10.14
N LYS A 356 -1.70 1.17 -11.30
CA LYS A 356 -3.10 1.10 -11.74
C LYS A 356 -3.17 0.70 -13.21
N GLY A 357 -4.10 -0.19 -13.56
CA GLY A 357 -4.30 -0.63 -14.95
C GLY A 357 -5.05 -1.95 -15.05
N PRO A 358 -5.02 -2.63 -16.22
CA PRO A 358 -4.43 -2.17 -17.47
C PRO A 358 -5.31 -1.12 -18.17
N PHE A 359 -4.70 -0.32 -19.06
CA PHE A 359 -5.38 0.59 -19.99
C PHE A 359 -5.26 0.04 -21.42
N ASN A 360 -6.29 0.26 -22.26
CA ASN A 360 -6.34 -0.28 -23.63
C ASN A 360 -5.34 0.39 -24.57
N GLU A 361 -5.19 1.70 -24.46
CA GLU A 361 -4.33 2.49 -25.33
C GLU A 361 -3.42 3.40 -24.52
N GLU A 362 -2.26 3.73 -25.09
CA GLU A 362 -1.35 4.72 -24.52
C GLU A 362 -2.04 6.08 -24.37
N ALA A 363 -2.88 6.45 -25.34
CA ALA A 363 -3.68 7.68 -25.28
C ALA A 363 -4.66 7.67 -24.10
N ASP A 364 -5.26 6.52 -23.77
CA ASP A 364 -6.10 6.39 -22.57
C ASP A 364 -5.25 6.58 -21.32
N ALA A 365 -4.07 5.97 -21.25
CA ALA A 365 -3.18 6.13 -20.11
C ALA A 365 -2.68 7.58 -19.95
N ALA A 366 -2.33 8.25 -21.05
CA ALA A 366 -1.84 9.63 -21.07
C ALA A 366 -2.95 10.68 -20.88
N THR A 367 -4.17 10.42 -21.35
CA THR A 367 -5.32 11.29 -21.01
C THR A 367 -5.80 11.04 -19.59
N SER A 368 -5.61 9.83 -19.07
CA SER A 368 -5.90 9.51 -17.67
C SER A 368 -4.90 10.13 -16.68
N SER A 369 -3.68 10.43 -17.13
CA SER A 369 -2.71 11.21 -16.34
C SER A 369 -3.07 12.69 -16.26
N ASP A 370 -4.09 13.16 -17.01
CA ASP A 370 -4.62 14.52 -16.89
C ASP A 370 -5.38 14.71 -15.55
N SER A 371 -4.59 15.16 -14.57
CA SER A 371 -4.80 15.70 -13.21
C SER A 371 -6.02 15.35 -12.34
N LYS A 372 -7.23 15.14 -12.87
CA LYS A 372 -8.43 15.02 -12.03
C LYS A 372 -8.86 13.59 -11.75
N GLN A 373 -8.66 12.66 -12.67
CA GLN A 373 -9.25 11.33 -12.54
C GLN A 373 -8.43 10.40 -11.64
N HIS A 374 -7.15 10.70 -11.40
CA HIS A 374 -6.21 9.79 -10.72
C HIS A 374 -5.56 10.38 -9.47
N ARG A 375 -6.12 11.47 -8.94
CA ARG A 375 -5.62 12.06 -7.70
C ARG A 375 -5.62 11.03 -6.56
N ILE A 376 -4.46 10.87 -5.94
CA ILE A 376 -4.26 10.02 -4.78
C ILE A 376 -4.31 10.93 -3.57
N ILE A 377 -5.39 10.83 -2.80
CA ILE A 377 -5.54 11.57 -1.54
C ILE A 377 -4.72 10.81 -0.50
N VAL A 378 -3.62 11.40 -0.06
CA VAL A 378 -2.75 10.84 0.97
C VAL A 378 -3.29 11.22 2.35
N GLU A 379 -3.50 10.21 3.19
CA GLU A 379 -3.97 10.33 4.56
C GLU A 379 -2.90 9.76 5.49
N ASN A 380 -2.24 10.61 6.27
CA ASN A 380 -1.32 10.17 7.32
C ASN A 380 -2.14 9.86 8.58
N LEU A 381 -2.02 8.64 9.09
CA LEU A 381 -2.72 8.15 10.28
C LEU A 381 -1.69 7.69 11.30
N SER A 382 -1.93 7.98 12.57
CA SER A 382 -1.23 7.33 13.68
C SER A 382 -1.85 5.96 13.95
N LEU A 383 -1.09 5.05 14.59
CA LEU A 383 -1.69 3.81 15.11
C LEU A 383 -2.74 4.10 16.18
N LEU A 384 -2.61 5.22 16.90
CA LEU A 384 -3.58 5.63 17.89
C LEU A 384 -4.91 6.02 17.23
N ASP A 385 -4.88 6.71 16.08
CA ASP A 385 -6.06 7.05 15.28
C ASP A 385 -6.82 5.78 14.88
N LEU A 386 -6.08 4.76 14.43
CA LEU A 386 -6.66 3.46 14.08
C LEU A 386 -7.31 2.79 15.29
N ILE A 387 -6.64 2.76 16.44
CA ILE A 387 -7.17 2.17 17.68
C ILE A 387 -8.43 2.89 18.15
N GLN A 388 -8.43 4.24 18.09
CA GLN A 388 -9.54 5.08 18.50
C GLN A 388 -10.75 4.95 17.58
N LEU A 389 -10.53 4.88 16.26
CA LEU A 389 -11.58 4.62 15.27
C LEU A 389 -12.33 3.32 15.53
N HIS A 390 -11.63 2.34 16.07
CA HIS A 390 -12.25 1.09 16.44
C HIS A 390 -13.02 1.19 17.76
N GLY A 391 -12.75 2.19 18.60
CA GLY A 391 -13.61 2.59 19.71
C GLY A 391 -12.88 2.76 21.04
N MET A 392 -11.62 2.32 21.14
CA MET A 392 -10.85 2.38 22.37
C MET A 392 -10.32 3.80 22.60
N LYS A 393 -10.85 4.48 23.61
CA LYS A 393 -10.43 5.86 23.94
C LYS A 393 -9.01 5.85 24.51
N SER A 394 -8.27 6.95 24.34
CA SER A 394 -6.94 7.11 24.97
C SER A 394 -6.99 6.89 26.49
N THR A 395 -8.04 7.37 27.15
CA THR A 395 -8.29 7.15 28.59
C THR A 395 -8.48 5.67 28.95
N ASP A 396 -9.01 4.85 28.04
CA ASP A 396 -9.21 3.42 28.28
C ASP A 396 -7.86 2.67 28.27
N ILE A 397 -6.88 3.17 27.50
CA ILE A 397 -5.50 2.64 27.48
C ILE A 397 -4.85 2.83 28.86
N ASP A 398 -5.06 3.99 29.49
CA ASP A 398 -4.52 4.30 30.82
C ASP A 398 -5.14 3.43 31.92
N VAL A 399 -6.45 3.16 31.83
CA VAL A 399 -7.17 2.33 32.82
C VAL A 399 -6.65 0.89 32.84
N MET A 400 -6.17 0.36 31.72
CA MET A 400 -5.61 -1.00 31.65
C MET A 400 -4.35 -1.17 32.51
N ARG A 401 -3.65 -0.08 32.84
CA ARG A 401 -2.52 -0.10 33.76
C ARG A 401 -2.92 -0.46 35.19
N GLN A 402 -4.10 -0.01 35.63
CA GLN A 402 -4.52 -0.13 37.03
C GLN A 402 -5.01 -1.54 37.40
N LYS A 403 -5.19 -2.42 36.41
CA LYS A 403 -5.72 -3.78 36.59
C LYS A 403 -4.64 -4.88 36.55
N LYS A 404 -3.36 -4.52 36.37
CA LYS A 404 -2.22 -5.40 36.63
C LYS A 404 -1.72 -5.14 38.04
#